data_AF-A0A7V8ZS13-F1
#
_entry.id   AF-A0A7V8ZS13-F1
#
_cell.length_a   1.000
_cell.length_b   1.000
_cell.length_c   1.000
_cell.angle_alpha   90.00
_cell.angle_beta   90.00
_cell.angle_gamma   90.00
#
_symmetry.space_group_name_H-M   'P 1'
#
loop_
_entity.id
_entity.type
_entity.pdbx_description
1 polymer ?
#
loop_
_entity_poly.entity_id
_entity_poly.type
_entity_poly.pdbx_seq_one_letter_code
_entity_poly.pdbx_strand_id
1 'polypeptide(L)' 'MNGLTIGKLAHDSGTGIETIRYYEREGLLEQPARTASGYRQYTP' A
#
# COMPACT_ATOMS: atom_id res chain seq x y z
N MET A 1 11.79 -9.80 -5.30
CA MET A 1 11.71 -8.92 -4.11
C MET A 1 10.24 -8.86 -3.73
N ASN A 2 9.88 -9.34 -2.54
CA ASN A 2 8.48 -9.45 -2.11
C ASN A 2 7.92 -8.04 -1.87
N GLY A 3 7.04 -7.56 -2.75
CA GLY A 3 6.30 -6.33 -2.50
C GLY A 3 5.45 -6.46 -1.23
N LEU A 4 5.43 -5.41 -0.41
CA LEU A 4 4.63 -5.34 0.81
C LEU A 4 3.15 -5.27 0.42
N THR A 5 2.30 -6.02 1.13
CA THR A 5 0.85 -5.83 1.02
C THR A 5 0.42 -4.59 1.80
N ILE A 6 -0.76 -4.03 1.51
CA ILE A 6 -1.27 -2.87 2.26
C ILE A 6 -1.38 -3.14 3.77
N GLY A 7 -1.71 -4.38 4.16
CA GLY A 7 -1.78 -4.78 5.57
C GLY A 7 -0.40 -4.85 6.23
N LYS A 8 0.60 -5.34 5.51
CA LYS A 8 2.00 -5.36 5.96
C LYS A 8 2.55 -3.94 6.11
N LEU A 9 2.28 -3.07 5.12
CA LEU A 9 2.65 -1.66 5.17
C LEU A 9 1.98 -0.93 6.33
N ALA A 10 0.68 -1.14 6.55
CA ALA A 10 -0.06 -0.59 7.68
C ALA A 10 0.58 -0.98 9.02
N HIS A 11 0.84 -2.27 9.20
CA HIS A 11 1.47 -2.79 10.40
C HIS A 11 2.87 -2.22 10.63
N ASP A 12 3.74 -2.27 9.63
CA ASP A 12 5.15 -1.86 9.76
C ASP A 12 5.28 -0.34 9.95
N SER A 13 4.37 0.46 9.38
CA SER A 13 4.33 1.93 9.56
C SER A 13 3.56 2.39 10.80
N GLY A 14 2.89 1.48 11.52
CA GLY A 14 2.00 1.83 12.62
C GLY A 14 0.77 2.64 12.21
N THR A 15 0.38 2.59 10.93
CA THR A 15 -0.78 3.31 10.40
C THR A 15 -1.94 2.36 10.08
N GLY A 16 -3.16 2.90 9.94
CA GLY A 16 -4.31 2.11 9.53
C GLY A 16 -4.31 1.83 8.01
N ILE A 17 -4.88 0.69 7.60
CA ILE A 17 -5.13 0.39 6.18
C ILE A 17 -5.94 1.51 5.52
N GLU A 18 -6.93 2.05 6.23
CA GLU A 18 -7.75 3.16 5.74
C GLU A 18 -6.96 4.46 5.60
N THR A 19 -5.98 4.72 6.48
CA THR A 19 -5.06 5.86 6.40
C THR A 19 -4.21 5.77 5.14
N ILE A 20 -3.65 4.60 4.84
CA ILE A 20 -2.90 4.39 3.60
C ILE A 20 -3.79 4.62 2.38
N ARG A 21 -5.01 4.07 2.37
CA ARG A 21 -5.98 4.31 1.29
C ARG A 21 -6.38 5.77 1.18
N TYR A 22 -6.41 6.50 2.29
CA TYR A 22 -6.67 7.93 2.31
C TYR A 22 -5.53 8.66 1.62
N TYR A 23 -4.27 8.39 1.98
CA TYR A 23 -3.10 8.97 1.31
C TYR A 23 -3.05 8.67 -0.19
N GLU A 24 -3.43 7.46 -0.60
CA GLU A 24 -3.57 7.10 -2.01
C GLU A 24 -4.63 7.91 -2.77
N ARG A 25 -5.76 8.23 -2.11
CA ARG A 25 -6.85 9.03 -2.71
C ARG A 25 -6.49 10.50 -2.80
N GLU A 26 -5.80 11.01 -1.77
CA GLU A 26 -5.35 12.41 -1.71
C GLU A 26 -4.08 12.66 -2.54
N GLY A 27 -3.47 11.61 -3.11
CA GLY A 27 -2.23 11.71 -3.88
C GLY A 27 -0.97 11.92 -3.03
N LEU A 28 -1.07 11.74 -1.71
CA LEU A 28 0.04 11.81 -0.77
C LEU A 28 0.94 10.55 -0.81
N LEU A 29 0.38 9.43 -1.28
CA LEU A 29 1.10 8.20 -1.51
C LEU A 29 0.81 7.71 -2.93
N GLU A 30 1.84 7.33 -3.67
CA GLU A 30 1.67 6.74 -4.99
C GLU A 30 0.90 5.42 -4.89
N GLN A 31 -0.16 5.28 -5.70
CA GLN A 31 -0.91 4.05 -5.77
C GLN A 31 -0.07 3.00 -6.53
N PRO A 32 0.33 1.90 -5.88
CA PRO A 32 1.12 0.88 -6.56
C PRO A 32 0.29 0.23 -7.66
N ALA A 33 0.97 -0.11 -8.76
CA ALA A 33 0.37 -0.87 -9.84
C ALA A 33 -0.22 -2.19 -9.32
N ARG A 34 -1.38 -2.57 -9.86
CA ARG A 34 -1.94 -3.90 -9.59
C ARG A 34 -1.05 -4.93 -10.25
N THR A 35 -0.62 -5.93 -9.47
CA THR A 35 0.02 -7.14 -10.00
C THR A 35 -0.94 -7.89 -10.93
N ALA A 36 -0.42 -8.81 -11.75
CA ALA A 36 -1.24 -9.68 -12.61
C ALA A 36 -2.30 -10.49 -11.82
N SER A 37 -2.06 -10.73 -10.53
CA SER A 37 -2.98 -11.39 -9.61
C SER A 37 -3.99 -10.45 -8.93
N GLY A 38 -3.97 -9.14 -9.25
CA GLY A 38 -4.90 -8.13 -8.73
C GLY A 38 -4.52 -7.52 -7.38
N TYR A 39 -3.42 -7.95 -6.76
CA TYR A 39 -2.92 -7.40 -5.50
C TYR A 39 -2.11 -6.12 -5.73
N ARG A 40 -2.16 -5.22 -4.74
CA ARG A 40 -1.26 -4.07 -4.63
C ARG A 40 0.03 -4.51 -3.94
N GLN A 41 1.16 -4.13 -4.52
CA GLN A 41 2.49 -4.38 -3.97
C GLN A 41 3.21 -3.04 -3.77
N TYR A 42 3.50 -2.69 -2.53
CA TYR A 42 4.32 -1.53 -2.21
C TYR A 42 5.78 -1.96 -2.23
N THR A 43 6.64 -1.14 -2.83
CA THR A 43 8.09 -1.28 -2.69
C THR A 43 8.52 -0.67 -1.36
N PRO A 44 9.53 -1.24 -0.68
CA PRO A 44 10.17 -0.59 0.47
C PRO A 44 10.73 0.78 0.13
#